data_AF-D3ADU3-F1
#
_entry.id   AF-D3ADU3-F1
#
_cell.length_a   1.000
_cell.length_b   1.000
_cell.length_c   1.000
_cell.angle_alpha   90.00
_cell.angle_beta   90.00
_cell.angle_gamma   90.00
#
_symmetry.space_group_name_H-M   'P 1'
#
loop_
_entity.id
_entity.type
_entity.pdbx_description
1 polymer ?
#
loop_
_entity_poly.entity_id
_entity_poly.type
_entity_poly.pdbx_seq_one_letter_code
_entity_poly.pdbx_strand_id
1 'polypeptide(L)'
;MKMKERNGQKWWKTSVIYQIYPRSFKDSDGDGIGDLNGIIEKLDYLEELGIDAVWLSPVCKSPQDDNGYDISDYQDIDPLFGSLL
;
A
#
# COMPACT_ATOMS: atom_id res chain seq x y z
N MET A 1 12.25 0.07 10.78
CA MET A 1 12.74 -1.13 10.08
C MET A 1 14.14 -0.90 9.50
N LYS A 2 15.16 -1.65 9.92
CA LYS A 2 16.49 -1.63 9.25
C LYS A 2 16.60 -2.89 8.39
N MET A 3 16.60 -2.73 7.08
CA MET A 3 16.84 -3.82 6.14
C MET A 3 18.26 -4.35 6.36
N LYS A 4 18.39 -5.59 6.85
CA LYS A 4 19.69 -6.25 7.01
C LYS A 4 20.03 -6.96 5.71
N GLU A 5 21.19 -6.65 5.11
CA GLU A 5 21.75 -7.49 4.07
C GLU A 5 21.95 -8.90 4.63
N ARG A 6 21.19 -9.88 4.12
CA ARG A 6 21.47 -11.29 4.37
C ARG A 6 22.47 -11.75 3.31
N ASN A 7 23.73 -11.97 3.72
CA ASN A 7 24.77 -12.64 2.92
C ASN A 7 25.05 -12.05 1.52
N GLY A 8 25.06 -10.73 1.34
CA GLY A 8 25.40 -10.08 0.06
C GLY A 8 24.35 -10.26 -1.06
N GLN A 9 23.18 -10.82 -0.74
CA GLN A 9 22.06 -10.93 -1.67
C GLN A 9 21.24 -9.63 -1.70
N LYS A 10 20.70 -9.29 -2.88
CA LYS A 10 19.79 -8.13 -3.02
C LYS A 10 18.53 -8.38 -2.18
N TRP A 11 18.10 -7.38 -1.42
CA TRP A 11 16.98 -7.49 -0.46
C TRP A 11 15.74 -8.17 -1.07
N TRP A 12 15.32 -7.72 -2.25
CA TRP A 12 14.11 -8.22 -2.95
C TRP A 12 14.18 -9.69 -3.36
N LYS A 13 15.37 -10.32 -3.41
CA LYS A 13 15.51 -11.75 -3.71
C LYS A 13 15.09 -12.64 -2.54
N THR A 14 15.08 -12.09 -1.33
CA THR A 14 14.83 -12.84 -0.10
C THR A 14 13.64 -12.30 0.70
N SER A 15 13.00 -11.24 0.22
CA SER A 15 11.91 -10.58 0.92
C SER A 15 10.58 -11.30 0.76
N VAL A 16 9.82 -11.35 1.85
CA VAL A 16 8.39 -11.66 1.83
C VAL A 16 7.64 -10.39 1.47
N ILE A 17 7.04 -10.36 0.28
CA ILE A 17 6.28 -9.22 -0.23
C ILE A 17 4.79 -9.47 0.00
N TYR A 18 4.10 -8.51 0.62
CA TYR A 18 2.65 -8.54 0.81
C TYR A 18 1.99 -7.54 -0.13
N GLN A 19 1.10 -8.02 -1.01
CA GLN A 19 0.33 -7.14 -1.88
C GLN A 19 -0.94 -6.69 -1.14
N ILE A 20 -1.19 -5.38 -1.13
CA ILE A 20 -2.42 -4.78 -0.60
C ILE A 20 -3.23 -4.22 -1.76
N TYR A 21 -4.52 -4.54 -1.77
CA TYR A 21 -5.53 -3.85 -2.57
C TYR A 21 -6.21 -2.77 -1.70
N PRO A 22 -5.83 -1.47 -1.83
CA PRO A 22 -6.16 -0.45 -0.83
C PRO A 22 -7.66 -0.33 -0.54
N ARG A 23 -8.47 -0.26 -1.60
CA ARG A 23 -9.93 -0.14 -1.56
C ARG A 23 -10.62 -1.20 -0.68
N SER A 24 -10.03 -2.37 -0.46
CA SER A 24 -10.65 -3.47 0.30
C SER A 24 -9.86 -3.94 1.50
N PHE A 25 -8.81 -3.22 1.91
CA PHE A 25 -7.95 -3.67 3.00
C PHE A 25 -8.44 -3.21 4.38
N LYS A 26 -8.50 -1.90 4.62
CA LYS A 26 -8.97 -1.33 5.87
C LYS A 26 -9.46 0.10 5.64
N ASP A 27 -10.74 0.32 5.91
CA ASP A 27 -11.40 1.62 5.99
C ASP A 27 -11.13 2.24 7.37
N SER A 28 -10.67 3.50 7.40
CA SER A 28 -10.36 4.25 8.63
C SER A 28 -11.38 5.34 8.99
N ASP A 29 -12.23 5.77 8.07
CA ASP A 29 -13.16 6.89 8.27
C ASP A 29 -14.65 6.50 8.19
N GLY A 30 -14.94 5.25 7.83
CA GLY A 30 -16.27 4.64 7.84
C GLY A 30 -17.07 4.84 6.56
N ASP A 31 -16.44 5.26 5.45
CA ASP A 31 -17.11 5.45 4.17
C ASP A 31 -17.33 4.15 3.37
N GLY A 32 -16.75 3.02 3.82
CA GLY A 32 -16.83 1.70 3.21
C GLY A 32 -15.71 1.40 2.20
N ILE A 33 -14.75 2.30 2.02
CA ILE A 33 -13.59 2.17 1.12
C ILE A 33 -12.32 2.16 1.96
N GLY A 34 -11.44 1.20 1.69
CA GLY A 34 -10.14 1.17 2.36
C GLY A 34 -9.21 2.28 1.87
N ASP A 35 -8.43 2.85 2.79
CA ASP A 35 -7.64 4.07 2.57
C ASP A 35 -6.19 3.94 3.11
N LEU A 36 -5.34 4.94 2.86
CA LEU A 36 -3.94 4.91 3.28
C LEU A 36 -3.77 4.96 4.81
N ASN A 37 -4.65 5.64 5.54
CA ASN A 37 -4.60 5.68 7.00
C ASN A 37 -4.95 4.31 7.58
N GLY A 38 -5.92 3.61 7.01
CA GLY A 38 -6.25 2.23 7.38
C GLY A 38 -5.10 1.25 7.12
N ILE A 39 -4.30 1.48 6.06
CA ILE A 39 -3.06 0.73 5.85
C ILE A 39 -2.02 1.05 6.94
N ILE A 40 -1.85 2.34 7.26
CA ILE A 40 -0.92 2.80 8.31
C ILE A 40 -1.28 2.17 9.67
N GLU A 41 -2.56 2.09 10.03
CA GLU A 41 -3.06 1.44 11.25
C GLU A 41 -2.70 -0.06 11.37
N LYS A 42 -2.37 -0.71 10.25
CA LYS A 42 -2.08 -2.15 10.19
C LYS A 42 -0.60 -2.48 9.97
N LEU A 43 0.28 -1.48 9.96
CA LEU A 43 1.72 -1.72 9.79
C LEU A 43 2.30 -2.63 10.88
N ASP A 44 1.87 -2.48 12.14
CA ASP A 44 2.32 -3.35 13.24
C ASP A 44 1.90 -4.81 13.02
N TYR A 45 0.69 -5.05 12.49
CA TYR A 45 0.23 -6.39 12.12
C TYR A 45 1.08 -7.00 11.00
N LEU A 46 1.43 -6.22 9.99
CA LEU A 46 2.28 -6.68 8.88
C LEU A 46 3.71 -6.96 9.34
N GLU A 47 4.24 -6.16 10.27
CA GLU A 47 5.54 -6.41 10.90
C GLU A 47 5.51 -7.71 11.73
N GLU A 48 4.48 -7.93 12.55
CA GLU A 48 4.31 -9.17 13.33
C GLU A 48 4.19 -10.41 12.44
N LEU A 49 3.50 -10.29 11.30
CA LEU A 49 3.39 -11.35 10.30
C LEU A 49 4.74 -11.69 9.63
N GLY A 50 5.74 -10.81 9.74
CA GLY A 50 7.07 -10.99 9.17
C GLY A 50 7.19 -10.53 7.71
N ILE A 51 6.36 -9.55 7.30
CA ILE A 51 6.43 -8.97 5.95
C ILE A 51 7.62 -8.02 5.85
N ASP A 52 8.42 -8.15 4.80
CA ASP A 52 9.58 -7.30 4.55
C ASP A 52 9.23 -6.04 3.72
N ALA A 53 8.28 -6.17 2.79
CA ALA A 53 7.86 -5.08 1.92
C ALA A 53 6.39 -5.19 1.52
N VAL A 54 5.76 -4.04 1.28
CA VAL A 54 4.38 -3.93 0.82
C VAL A 54 4.35 -3.46 -0.63
N TRP A 55 3.53 -4.10 -1.46
CA TRP A 55 3.20 -3.65 -2.80
C TRP A 55 1.73 -3.22 -2.84
N LEU A 56 1.48 -1.95 -3.14
CA LEU A 56 0.12 -1.45 -3.30
C LEU A 56 -0.33 -1.62 -4.76
N SER A 57 -1.56 -2.09 -4.95
CA SER A 57 -2.32 -1.76 -6.16
C SER A 57 -2.49 -0.22 -6.27
N PRO A 58 -2.83 0.33 -7.46
CA PRO A 58 -2.78 1.77 -7.70
C PRO A 58 -3.54 2.62 -6.68
N VAL A 59 -2.91 3.72 -6.26
CA VAL A 59 -3.48 4.75 -5.35
C VAL A 59 -3.46 6.15 -5.96
N CYS A 60 -2.89 6.31 -7.17
CA CYS A 60 -2.84 7.59 -7.87
C CYS A 60 -4.24 7.99 -8.34
N LYS A 61 -4.45 9.29 -8.61
CA LYS A 61 -5.74 9.80 -9.10
C LYS A 61 -6.24 9.03 -10.33
N SER A 62 -7.49 8.59 -10.28
CA SER A 62 -8.12 7.81 -11.35
C SER A 62 -9.61 8.13 -11.46
N PRO A 63 -10.21 8.04 -12.67
CA PRO A 63 -11.66 7.99 -12.83
C PRO A 63 -12.31 6.75 -12.18
N GLN A 64 -11.52 5.73 -11.85
CA GLN A 64 -11.91 4.47 -11.21
C GLN A 64 -12.72 3.53 -12.12
N ASP A 65 -12.62 3.68 -13.45
CA ASP A 65 -13.27 2.78 -14.40
C ASP A 65 -12.64 1.36 -14.36
N ASP A 66 -11.35 1.28 -14.02
CA ASP A 66 -10.61 0.03 -13.76
C ASP A 66 -9.99 0.04 -12.34
N ASN A 67 -10.74 0.55 -11.36
CA ASN A 67 -10.36 0.59 -9.94
C ASN A 67 -8.93 1.11 -9.68
N GLY A 68 -8.52 2.16 -10.39
CA GLY A 68 -7.23 2.83 -10.19
C GLY A 68 -6.16 2.47 -11.22
N TYR A 69 -6.35 1.44 -12.06
CA TYR A 69 -5.40 1.12 -13.13
C TYR A 69 -5.49 2.09 -14.32
N ASP A 70 -6.63 2.78 -14.46
CA ASP A 70 -6.87 3.91 -15.36
C ASP A 70 -6.40 5.24 -14.71
N ILE A 71 -5.08 5.45 -14.65
CA ILE A 71 -4.49 6.60 -13.97
C ILE A 71 -4.66 7.89 -14.79
N SER A 72 -5.14 8.95 -14.13
CA SER A 72 -5.32 10.29 -14.70
C SER A 72 -4.21 11.27 -14.29
N ASP A 73 -3.63 11.10 -13.10
CA ASP A 73 -2.45 11.84 -12.65
C ASP A 73 -1.54 10.93 -11.83
N TYR A 74 -0.34 10.66 -12.35
CA TYR A 74 0.67 9.82 -11.70
C TYR A 74 1.38 10.50 -10.53
N GLN A 75 1.20 11.82 -10.33
CA GLN A 75 1.91 12.61 -9.33
C GLN A 75 1.04 12.99 -8.14
N ASP A 76 -0.21 12.55 -8.09
CA ASP A 76 -1.13 12.84 -7.00
C ASP A 76 -1.91 11.60 -6.56
N ILE A 77 -2.39 11.61 -5.32
CA ILE A 77 -3.16 10.53 -4.72
C ILE A 77 -4.64 10.73 -5.01
N ASP A 78 -5.35 9.63 -5.26
CA ASP A 78 -6.80 9.65 -5.39
C ASP A 78 -7.42 10.08 -4.04
N PRO A 79 -8.29 11.10 -4.01
CA PRO A 79 -8.93 11.57 -2.77
C PRO A 79 -9.68 10.47 -2.01
N LEU A 80 -10.09 9.39 -2.67
CA LEU A 80 -10.67 8.20 -2.02
C LEU A 80 -9.71 7.53 -1.04
N PHE A 81 -8.39 7.66 -1.25
CA PHE A 81 -7.38 6.98 -0.43
C PHE A 81 -6.63 7.93 0.51
N GLY A 82 -6.67 9.24 0.25
CA GLY A 82 -6.02 10.25 1.08
C GLY A 82 -5.44 11.41 0.28
N SER A 83 -4.33 11.97 0.76
CA SER A 83 -3.63 13.10 0.13
C SER A 83 -2.12 12.97 0.28
N LEU A 84 -1.37 13.68 -0.57
CA LEU A 84 0.06 13.91 -0.35
C LEU A 84 0.23 14.90 0.82
N LEU A 85 1.18 14.61 1.71
CA LEU A 85 1.56 15.45 2.85
C LEU A 85 2.27 16.75 2.42
#